data_AF-A0A6G2Q4I1-F1
#
_entry.id   AF-A0A6G2Q4I1-F1
#
_cell.length_a   1.000
_cell.length_b   1.000
_cell.length_c   1.000
_cell.angle_alpha   90.00
_cell.angle_beta   90.00
_cell.angle_gamma   90.00
#
_symmetry.space_group_name_H-M   'P 1'
#
loop_
_entity.id
_entity.type
_entity.pdbx_description
1 polymer ?
#
loop_
_entity_poly.entity_id
_entity_poly.type
_entity_poly.pdbx_seq_one_letter_code
_entity_poly.pdbx_strand_id
1 'polypeptide(L)' 'AGFEPEFAVEGGEMDAVLGFVRAGLGVAVVPRMVAMRAGLGLRVTPLARPGLDRVIALAHRSDVAPPRAARELQRMLLER' A
#
# COMPACT_ATOMS: atom_id res chain seq x y z
N ALA A 1 8.53 -7.11 23.55
CA ALA A 1 9.43 -6.22 22.80
C ALA A 1 8.58 -5.32 21.92
N GLY A 2 8.90 -4.03 21.87
CA GLY A 2 8.22 -3.00 21.07
C GLY A 2 9.11 -1.75 21.08
N PHE A 3 8.92 -0.88 20.10
CA PHE A 3 9.57 0.43 20.05
C PHE A 3 8.54 1.46 19.60
N GLU A 4 8.72 2.70 20.01
CA GLU A 4 7.95 3.83 19.52
C GLU A 4 8.74 4.50 18.38
N PRO A 5 8.24 4.52 17.14
CA PRO A 5 8.92 5.18 16.03
C PRO A 5 8.88 6.71 16.19
N GLU A 6 9.99 7.37 15.88
CA GLU A 6 9.98 8.82 15.60
C GLU A 6 9.76 9.02 14.11
N PHE A 7 8.68 9.73 13.76
CA PHE A 7 8.32 9.95 12.36
C PHE A 7 9.02 11.20 11.81
N ALA A 8 9.99 10.98 10.92
CA ALA A 8 10.60 12.07 10.16
C ALA A 8 9.63 12.64 9.09
N VAL A 9 8.82 11.77 8.48
CA VAL A 9 7.82 12.11 7.47
C VAL A 9 6.62 11.18 7.59
N GLU A 10 5.42 11.73 7.49
CA GLU A 10 4.15 11.00 7.38
C GLU A 10 3.34 11.54 6.20
N GLY A 11 2.78 10.66 5.36
CA GLY A 11 2.04 11.08 4.18
C GLY A 11 1.40 9.94 3.39
N GLY A 12 0.39 10.27 2.60
CA GLY A 12 -0.37 9.32 1.78
C GLY A 12 0.29 8.98 0.43
N GLU A 13 1.15 9.86 -0.08
CA GLU A 13 1.84 9.66 -1.35
C GLU A 13 3.04 8.71 -1.20
N MET A 14 2.80 7.42 -1.42
CA MET A 14 3.82 6.39 -1.24
C MET A 14 5.05 6.55 -2.15
N ASP A 15 4.90 7.13 -3.35
CA ASP A 15 6.04 7.39 -4.23
C ASP A 15 6.99 8.44 -3.64
N ALA A 16 6.45 9.46 -2.95
CA ALA A 16 7.24 10.46 -2.25
C ALA A 16 8.00 9.84 -1.06
N VAL A 17 7.34 8.96 -0.30
CA VAL A 17 7.98 8.21 0.80
C VAL A 17 9.19 7.41 0.29
N LEU A 18 9.07 6.72 -0.85
CA LEU A 18 10.23 6.04 -1.46
C LEU A 18 11.32 7.03 -1.89
N GLY A 19 10.95 8.21 -2.38
CA GLY A 19 11.87 9.31 -2.68
C GLY A 19 12.70 9.75 -1.47
N PHE A 20 12.05 9.92 -0.31
CA PHE A 20 12.72 10.29 0.93
C PHE A 20 13.68 9.22 1.44
N VAL A 21 13.31 7.94 1.33
CA VAL A 21 14.22 6.84 1.67
C VAL A 21 15.44 6.85 0.74
N ARG A 22 15.27 7.09 -0.57
CA ARG A 22 16.39 7.21 -1.51
C ARG A 22 17.29 8.41 -1.19
N ALA A 23 16.71 9.49 -0.69
CA ALA A 23 17.44 10.68 -0.25
C ALA A 23 18.12 10.51 1.13
N GLY A 24 17.97 9.36 1.78
CA GLY A 24 18.67 9.04 3.03
C GLY A 24 17.96 9.49 4.31
N LEU A 25 16.67 9.85 4.25
CA LEU A 25 15.92 10.32 5.44
C LEU A 25 15.58 9.21 6.43
N GLY A 26 15.78 7.93 6.07
CA GLY A 26 15.57 6.80 6.98
C GLY A 26 15.02 5.58 6.28
N VAL A 27 14.11 4.87 6.96
CA VAL A 27 13.43 3.67 6.46
C VAL A 27 11.92 3.91 6.38
N ALA A 28 11.24 3.16 5.51
CA ALA A 28 9.79 3.22 5.37
C ALA A 28 9.14 1.83 5.45
N VAL A 29 7.97 1.78 6.06
CA VAL A 29 7.06 0.63 6.01
C VAL A 29 6.00 0.92 4.96
N VAL A 30 5.92 0.07 3.92
CA VAL A 30 5.00 0.28 2.80
C VAL A 30 4.27 -1.02 2.43
N PRO A 31 3.07 -0.95 1.84
CA PRO A 31 2.42 -2.13 1.28
C PRO A 31 3.31 -2.84 0.25
N ARG A 32 3.23 -4.17 0.18
CA ARG A 32 4.04 -4.98 -0.76
C ARG A 32 3.98 -4.47 -2.20
N MET A 33 2.81 -4.03 -2.67
CA MET A 33 2.64 -3.54 -4.04
C MET A 33 3.44 -2.26 -4.36
N VAL A 34 3.71 -1.44 -3.35
CA VAL A 34 4.57 -0.25 -3.45
C VAL A 34 6.03 -0.71 -3.46
N ALA A 35 6.41 -1.63 -2.56
CA ALA A 35 7.78 -2.15 -2.50
C ALA A 35 8.21 -2.83 -3.81
N MET A 36 7.30 -3.51 -4.52
CA MET A 36 7.56 -4.11 -5.83
C MET A 36 7.91 -3.08 -6.91
N ARG A 37 7.54 -1.80 -6.72
CA ARG A 37 7.82 -0.69 -7.63
C ARG A 37 9.02 0.17 -7.20
N ALA A 38 9.74 -0.24 -6.14
CA ALA A 38 10.82 0.57 -5.58
C ALA A 38 11.98 0.85 -6.55
N GLY A 39 12.17 -0.01 -7.56
CA GLY A 39 13.23 0.14 -8.55
C GLY A 39 14.62 -0.08 -7.96
N LEU A 40 15.64 0.49 -8.60
CA LEU A 40 17.02 0.44 -8.11
C LEU A 40 17.24 1.45 -6.97
N GLY A 41 18.26 1.19 -6.14
CA GLY A 41 18.69 2.11 -5.08
C GLY A 41 17.96 1.96 -3.74
N LEU A 42 17.05 0.99 -3.62
CA LEU A 42 16.39 0.65 -2.34
C LEU A 42 16.50 -0.84 -2.06
N ARG A 43 16.74 -1.18 -0.78
CA ARG A 43 16.72 -2.56 -0.29
C ARG A 43 15.36 -2.85 0.35
N VAL A 44 14.62 -3.80 -0.21
CA VAL A 44 13.33 -4.24 0.34
C VAL A 44 13.54 -5.40 1.30
N THR A 45 13.03 -5.27 2.53
CA THR A 45 13.03 -6.35 3.54
C THR A 45 11.60 -6.70 3.91
N PRO A 46 11.14 -7.94 3.71
CA PRO A 46 9.84 -8.38 4.21
C PRO A 46 9.81 -8.36 5.74
N LEU A 47 8.67 -7.94 6.32
CA LEU A 47 8.46 -8.08 7.76
C LEU A 47 8.36 -9.56 8.15
N ALA A 48 8.92 -9.91 9.31
CA ALA A 48 8.84 -11.26 9.83
C ALA A 48 7.39 -11.67 10.12
N ARG A 49 7.10 -12.99 10.04
CA ARG A 49 5.75 -13.52 10.29
C ARG A 49 5.31 -13.25 11.74
N PRO A 50 4.00 -12.99 12.00
CA PRO A 50 2.88 -13.04 11.06
C PRO A 50 2.84 -11.87 10.04
N GLY A 51 3.63 -10.82 10.25
CA GLY A 51 3.66 -9.64 9.39
C GLY A 51 2.55 -8.64 9.75
N LEU A 52 2.33 -7.67 8.86
CA LEU A 52 1.18 -6.76 8.92
C LEU A 52 0.20 -7.13 7.81
N ASP A 53 -1.09 -7.18 8.16
CA ASP A 53 -2.16 -7.43 7.21
C ASP A 53 -2.80 -6.13 6.71
N ARG A 54 -3.30 -6.18 5.48
CA ARG A 54 -4.03 -5.11 4.82
C ARG A 54 -5.29 -5.67 4.20
N VAL A 55 -6.43 -5.03 4.48
CA VAL A 55 -7.70 -5.30 3.80
C VAL A 55 -7.96 -4.21 2.77
N ILE A 56 -8.26 -4.62 1.53
CA ILE A 56 -8.73 -3.73 0.46
C ILE A 56 -10.16 -4.15 0.14
N ALA A 57 -11.09 -3.20 0.14
CA ALA A 57 -12.50 -3.46 -0.14
C ALA A 57 -12.97 -2.67 -1.36
N LEU A 58 -13.97 -3.22 -2.05
CA LEU A 58 -14.74 -2.52 -3.07
C LEU A 58 -16.09 -2.11 -2.46
N ALA A 59 -16.41 -0.82 -2.52
CA ALA A 59 -17.65 -0.28 -1.97
C ALA A 59 -18.54 0.30 -3.08
N HIS A 60 -19.85 0.12 -2.95
CA HIS A 60 -20.86 0.80 -3.75
C HIS A 60 -22.06 1.18 -2.86
N ARG A 61 -22.87 2.13 -3.32
CA ARG A 61 -24.12 2.48 -2.65
C ARG A 61 -25.07 1.28 -2.59
N SER A 62 -25.70 1.06 -1.44
CA SER A 62 -26.64 -0.05 -1.24
C SER A 62 -28.00 0.19 -1.88
N ASP A 63 -28.40 1.45 -2.02
CA ASP A 63 -29.69 1.89 -2.57
C ASP A 63 -29.70 2.03 -4.09
N VAL A 64 -28.57 1.77 -4.76
CA VAL A 64 -28.42 1.90 -6.21
C VAL A 64 -27.72 0.67 -6.77
N ALA A 65 -28.39 -0.02 -7.69
CA ALA A 65 -27.77 -1.11 -8.43
C ALA A 65 -26.60 -0.59 -9.28
N PRO A 66 -25.43 -1.24 -9.28
CA PRO A 66 -24.30 -0.77 -10.06
C PRO A 66 -24.60 -0.81 -11.58
N PRO A 67 -24.23 0.25 -12.34
CA PRO A 67 -24.38 0.25 -13.79
C PRO A 67 -23.57 -0.87 -14.43
N ARG A 68 -23.85 -1.20 -15.71
CA ARG A 68 -23.13 -2.28 -16.42
C ARG A 68 -21.62 -2.15 -16.30
N ALA A 69 -21.07 -0.97 -16.58
CA ALA A 69 -19.63 -0.72 -16.46
C ALA A 69 -19.08 -0.97 -15.05
N ALA A 70 -19.81 -0.62 -13.99
CA ALA A 70 -19.39 -0.85 -12.62
C ALA A 70 -19.43 -2.34 -12.23
N ARG A 71 -20.43 -3.09 -12.73
CA ARG A 71 -20.48 -4.56 -12.54
C ARG A 71 -19.30 -5.25 -13.24
N GLU A 72 -18.97 -4.81 -14.44
CA GLU A 72 -17.79 -5.33 -15.16
C GLU A 72 -16.48 -5.00 -14.43
N LEU A 73 -16.34 -3.79 -13.89
CA LEU A 73 -15.19 -3.41 -13.07
C LEU A 73 -15.12 -4.26 -11.79
N GLN A 74 -16.24 -4.43 -11.08
CA GLN A 74 -16.31 -5.27 -9.88
C GLN A 74 -15.88 -6.71 -10.20
N ARG A 75 -16.36 -7.25 -11.31
CA ARG A 75 -15.98 -8.58 -11.80
C ARG A 75 -14.47 -8.67 -12.03
N MET A 76 -13.90 -7.72 -12.78
CA MET A 76 -12.45 -7.66 -13.03
C MET A 76 -11.60 -7.52 -11.76
N LEU A 77 -12.10 -6.83 -10.72
CA LEU A 77 -11.36 -6.63 -9.47
C LEU A 77 -11.48 -7.81 -8.49
N LEU A 78 -12.56 -8.60 -8.58
CA LEU A 78 -12.84 -9.72 -7.67
C LEU A 78 -12.45 -11.09 -8.26
N GLU A 79 -12.49 -11.23 -9.58
CA GLU A 79 -11.95 -12.41 -10.27
C GLU A 79 -10.42 -12.33 -10.22
N ARG A 80 -9.79 -13.28 -9.50
CA ARG A 80 -8.34 -13.42 -9.39
C ARG A 80 -7.78 -14.39 -10.42
#